data_AF-A0A3D9CDK0-F1
#
_entry.id   AF-A0A3D9CDK0-F1
#
_cell.length_a   1.000
_cell.length_b   1.000
_cell.length_c   1.000
_cell.angle_alpha   90.00
_cell.angle_beta   90.00
_cell.angle_gamma   90.00
#
_symmetry.space_group_name_H-M   'P 1'
#
loop_
_entity.id
_entity.type
_entity.pdbx_description
1 polymer ?
#
loop_
_entity_poly.entity_id
_entity_poly.type
_entity_poly.pdbx_seq_one_letter_code
_entity_poly.pdbx_strand_id
1 'polypeptide(L)'
;MNYQILTQYHLEFSIIMMNGRKTGIVRTTDPENKLSASLEDLFIEGYPDGFIETILRNIERALNDIDYDPTEDGCPTFASVTTGKANCFVKSIRKQVPLEIPTLDLKQILMAWTEYFEINDIQDMGLA
;
A
#
# COMPACT_ATOMS: atom_id res chain seq x y z
N MET A 1 2.08 -9.37 12.92
CA MET A 1 1.07 -8.56 12.21
C MET A 1 0.26 -7.71 13.18
N ASN A 2 0.29 -6.39 13.03
CA ASN A 2 -0.53 -5.50 13.86
C ASN A 2 -1.98 -5.45 13.32
N TYR A 3 -2.80 -6.41 13.72
CA TYR A 3 -4.19 -6.52 13.27
C TYR A 3 -5.09 -5.34 13.69
N GLN A 4 -4.64 -4.49 14.61
CA GLN A 4 -5.44 -3.37 15.12
C GLN A 4 -5.67 -2.31 14.05
N ILE A 5 -4.65 -1.98 13.24
CA ILE A 5 -4.79 -0.97 12.19
C ILE A 5 -5.74 -1.42 11.08
N LEU A 6 -5.70 -2.72 10.73
CA LEU A 6 -6.60 -3.28 9.73
C LEU A 6 -8.04 -3.24 10.23
N THR A 7 -8.26 -3.56 11.51
CA THR A 7 -9.59 -3.48 12.14
C THR A 7 -10.11 -2.05 12.17
N GLN A 8 -9.27 -1.06 12.51
CA GLN A 8 -9.65 0.37 12.55
C GLN A 8 -10.17 0.85 11.19
N TYR A 9 -9.56 0.41 10.10
CA TYR A 9 -9.96 0.75 8.74
C TYR A 9 -10.86 -0.30 8.09
N HIS A 10 -11.38 -1.28 8.85
CA HIS A 10 -12.24 -2.33 8.32
C HIS A 10 -11.62 -3.06 7.10
N LEU A 11 -10.29 -3.24 7.08
CA LEU A 11 -9.55 -3.83 5.97
C LEU A 11 -9.34 -5.33 6.18
N GLU A 12 -9.49 -6.09 5.09
CA GLU A 12 -9.19 -7.51 5.05
C GLU A 12 -8.24 -7.81 3.88
N PHE A 13 -7.13 -8.50 4.18
CA PHE A 13 -6.20 -8.98 3.17
C PHE A 13 -6.53 -10.41 2.79
N SER A 14 -6.44 -10.71 1.50
CA SER A 14 -6.60 -12.07 0.99
C SER A 14 -5.75 -12.27 -0.25
N ILE A 15 -5.48 -13.53 -0.59
CA ILE A 15 -4.74 -13.89 -1.80
C ILE A 15 -5.67 -14.66 -2.71
N ILE A 16 -5.72 -14.23 -3.96
CA ILE A 16 -6.47 -14.90 -5.02
C ILE A 16 -5.54 -15.27 -6.17
N MET A 17 -5.96 -16.24 -6.98
CA MET A 17 -5.29 -16.55 -8.22
C MET A 17 -5.93 -15.75 -9.35
N MET A 18 -5.19 -14.82 -9.96
CA MET A 18 -5.60 -14.07 -11.14
C MET A 18 -4.66 -14.37 -12.30
N ASN A 19 -5.17 -14.85 -13.42
CA ASN A 19 -4.38 -15.18 -14.61
C ASN A 19 -3.18 -16.11 -14.33
N GLY A 20 -3.32 -17.04 -13.38
CA GLY A 20 -2.26 -17.98 -12.99
C GLY A 20 -1.22 -17.40 -12.02
N ARG A 21 -1.37 -16.15 -11.57
CA ARG A 21 -0.51 -15.49 -10.58
C ARG A 21 -1.22 -15.34 -9.24
N LYS A 22 -0.50 -15.56 -8.14
CA LYS A 22 -0.98 -15.17 -6.80
C LYS A 22 -0.98 -13.64 -6.72
N THR A 23 -2.15 -13.06 -6.53
CA THR A 23 -2.36 -11.63 -6.37
C THR A 23 -3.03 -11.43 -5.02
N GLY A 24 -2.40 -10.65 -4.14
CA GLY A 24 -3.14 -10.23 -2.96
C GLY A 24 -4.07 -9.09 -3.30
N ILE A 25 -5.19 -9.10 -2.62
CA ILE A 25 -6.21 -8.08 -2.69
C ILE A 25 -6.49 -7.57 -1.28
N VAL A 26 -6.85 -6.30 -1.18
CA VAL A 26 -7.38 -5.69 0.04
C VAL A 26 -8.83 -5.34 -0.21
N ARG A 27 -9.70 -5.79 0.70
CA ARG A 27 -11.12 -5.45 0.70
C ARG A 27 -11.43 -4.67 1.96
N THR A 28 -12.58 -4.00 1.94
CA THR A 28 -13.16 -3.43 3.15
C THR A 28 -14.44 -4.17 3.52
N THR A 29 -14.68 -4.31 4.82
CA THR A 29 -15.97 -4.74 5.37
C THR A 29 -16.95 -3.57 5.53
N ASP A 30 -16.49 -2.33 5.29
CA ASP A 30 -17.29 -1.11 5.32
C ASP A 30 -17.43 -0.51 3.91
N PRO A 31 -18.61 -0.58 3.27
CA PRO A 31 -18.82 -0.11 1.89
C PRO A 31 -18.61 1.40 1.69
N GLU A 32 -18.62 2.21 2.76
CA GLU A 32 -18.34 3.64 2.67
C GLU A 32 -16.83 3.94 2.67
N ASN A 33 -16.00 2.96 3.10
CA ASN A 33 -14.57 3.13 3.17
C ASN A 33 -13.92 3.02 1.78
N LYS A 34 -13.52 4.17 1.24
CA LYS A 34 -12.85 4.27 -0.05
C LYS A 34 -11.37 3.86 -0.01
N LEU A 35 -10.78 3.73 1.18
CA LEU A 35 -9.35 3.44 1.34
C LEU A 35 -8.97 2.09 0.74
N SER A 36 -9.80 1.06 0.88
CA SER A 36 -9.48 -0.26 0.31
C SER A 36 -9.37 -0.22 -1.20
N ALA A 37 -10.17 0.59 -1.91
CA ALA A 37 -10.06 0.71 -3.35
C ALA A 37 -8.74 1.37 -3.77
N SER A 38 -8.33 2.42 -3.05
CA SER A 38 -7.05 3.09 -3.29
C SER A 38 -5.85 2.20 -2.97
N LEU A 39 -5.93 1.41 -1.90
CA LEU A 39 -4.89 0.45 -1.52
C LEU A 39 -4.87 -0.77 -2.46
N GLU A 40 -6.01 -1.26 -2.93
CA GLU A 40 -6.08 -2.37 -3.89
C GLU A 40 -5.36 -2.03 -5.19
N ASP A 41 -5.63 -0.84 -5.73
CA ASP A 41 -4.93 -0.35 -6.92
C ASP A 41 -3.42 -0.16 -6.66
N LEU A 42 -3.04 0.29 -5.45
CA LEU A 42 -1.64 0.41 -5.03
C LEU A 42 -0.93 -0.95 -4.94
N PHE A 43 -1.64 -1.97 -4.47
CA PHE A 43 -1.07 -3.28 -4.15
C PHE A 43 -1.02 -4.24 -5.33
N ILE A 44 -2.02 -4.24 -6.21
CA ILE A 44 -2.05 -5.08 -7.41
C ILE A 44 -0.85 -4.77 -8.32
N GLU A 45 -0.49 -3.48 -8.41
CA GLU A 45 0.57 -3.00 -9.29
C GLU A 45 1.91 -2.82 -8.55
N GLY A 46 1.86 -2.65 -7.23
CA GLY A 46 3.03 -2.34 -6.40
C GLY A 46 3.85 -3.53 -5.91
N TYR A 47 3.31 -4.75 -6.03
CA TYR A 47 3.99 -5.97 -5.63
C TYR A 47 4.17 -6.88 -6.85
N PRO A 48 5.39 -7.40 -7.09
CA PRO A 48 6.54 -7.56 -6.20
C PRO A 48 7.62 -6.49 -6.41
N ASP A 49 7.36 -5.46 -7.20
CA ASP A 49 8.39 -4.60 -7.85
C ASP A 49 9.17 -3.66 -6.89
N GLY A 50 9.25 -3.96 -5.59
CA GLY A 50 9.97 -3.17 -4.58
C GLY A 50 9.33 -1.80 -4.28
N PHE A 51 8.22 -1.48 -4.95
CA PHE A 51 7.55 -0.20 -4.88
C PHE A 51 7.00 0.12 -3.48
N ILE A 52 6.42 -0.88 -2.79
CA ILE A 52 5.96 -0.72 -1.40
C ILE A 52 7.12 -0.38 -0.46
N GLU A 53 8.31 -0.94 -0.68
CA GLU A 53 9.49 -0.62 0.14
C GLU A 53 9.96 0.81 -0.07
N THR A 54 9.84 1.34 -1.29
CA THR A 54 10.17 2.75 -1.59
C THR A 54 9.23 3.69 -0.84
N ILE A 55 7.92 3.41 -0.85
CA ILE A 55 6.95 4.20 -0.07
C ILE A 55 7.28 4.13 1.43
N LEU A 56 7.57 2.94 1.96
CA LEU A 56 7.94 2.76 3.37
C LEU A 56 9.19 3.57 3.74
N ARG A 57 10.20 3.62 2.86
CA ARG A 57 11.40 4.45 3.06
C ARG A 57 11.06 5.94 3.09
N ASN A 58 10.19 6.42 2.22
CA ASN A 58 9.83 7.84 2.17
C ASN A 58 8.95 8.25 3.35
N ILE A 59 8.07 7.37 3.83
CA ILE A 59 7.38 7.54 5.11
C ILE A 59 8.38 7.69 6.26
N GLU A 60 9.41 6.84 6.33
CA GLU A 60 10.42 6.95 7.38
C GLU A 60 11.17 8.29 7.31
N ARG A 61 11.55 8.74 6.11
CA ARG A 61 12.19 10.04 5.91
C ARG A 61 11.30 11.19 6.40
N ALA A 62 10.02 11.17 6.02
CA ALA A 62 9.04 12.19 6.41
C ALA A 62 8.79 12.24 7.93
N LEU A 63 8.74 11.08 8.60
CA LEU A 63 8.57 11.02 10.05
C LEU A 63 9.79 11.55 10.83
N ASN A 64 10.98 11.47 10.23
CA ASN A 64 12.25 11.91 10.82
C ASN A 64 12.73 13.29 10.33
N ASP A 65 11.89 14.06 9.63
CA ASP A 65 12.23 15.38 9.04
C ASP A 65 13.49 15.34 8.13
N ILE A 66 13.69 14.22 7.44
CA ILE A 66 14.80 14.06 6.48
C ILE A 66 14.34 14.58 5.12
N ASP A 67 15.15 15.42 4.47
CA ASP A 67 14.88 15.91 3.12
C ASP A 67 14.91 14.76 2.10
N TYR A 68 13.95 14.76 1.17
CA TYR A 68 13.84 13.75 0.12
C TYR A 68 13.06 14.29 -1.08
N ASP A 69 13.36 13.75 -2.26
CA ASP A 69 12.62 14.08 -3.47
C ASP A 69 11.39 13.15 -3.57
N PRO A 70 10.15 13.66 -3.49
CA PRO A 70 8.93 12.86 -3.64
C PRO A 70 8.75 12.30 -5.07
N THR A 71 9.61 12.67 -6.03
CA THR A 71 9.67 11.99 -7.33
C THR A 71 10.54 10.72 -7.29
N GLU A 72 11.35 10.53 -6.24
CA GLU A 72 12.03 9.26 -5.94
C GLU A 72 11.07 8.19 -5.38
N ASP A 73 9.80 8.50 -5.15
CA ASP A 73 8.78 7.55 -4.69
C ASP A 73 8.65 6.33 -5.62
N GLY A 74 9.17 6.40 -6.85
CA GLY A 74 9.16 5.30 -7.81
C GLY A 74 7.75 4.91 -8.27
N CYS A 75 6.76 5.73 -7.93
CA CYS A 75 5.35 5.50 -8.22
C CYS A 75 5.09 5.41 -9.71
N PRO A 76 4.33 4.40 -10.16
CA PRO A 76 3.70 4.46 -11.47
C PRO A 76 2.82 5.71 -11.57
N THR A 77 2.75 6.32 -12.75
CA THR A 77 1.97 7.57 -12.96
C THR A 77 0.47 7.41 -12.62
N PHE A 78 0.01 6.16 -12.57
CA PHE A 78 -1.37 5.77 -12.38
C PHE A 78 -1.71 5.48 -10.90
N ALA A 79 -0.74 5.19 -10.03
CA ALA A 79 -0.93 5.01 -8.59
C ALA A 79 0.19 5.73 -7.81
N SER A 80 -0.17 6.71 -6.95
CA SER A 80 0.84 7.52 -6.25
C SER A 80 0.52 7.75 -4.78
N VAL A 81 1.57 7.78 -3.94
CA VAL A 81 1.47 8.13 -2.52
C VAL A 81 2.31 9.37 -2.28
N THR A 82 1.69 10.51 -2.00
CA THR A 82 2.43 11.70 -1.54
C THR A 82 2.56 11.63 -0.03
N THR A 83 3.78 11.69 0.47
CA THR A 83 4.06 11.52 1.90
C THR A 83 4.29 12.88 2.57
N GLY A 84 3.60 13.12 3.68
CA GLY A 84 3.88 14.21 4.60
C GLY A 84 4.19 13.66 5.99
N LYS A 85 4.67 14.52 6.90
CA LYS A 85 4.96 14.10 8.28
C LYS A 85 3.71 13.64 9.03
N ALA A 86 2.61 14.40 8.89
CA ALA A 86 1.36 14.11 9.58
C ALA A 86 0.46 13.16 8.78
N ASN A 87 0.27 13.45 7.49
CA ASN A 87 -0.64 12.71 6.62
C ASN A 87 0.04 12.34 5.29
N CYS A 88 -0.43 11.24 4.72
CA CYS A 88 -0.17 10.81 3.35
C CYS A 88 -1.43 10.96 2.50
N PHE A 89 -1.23 11.13 1.20
CA PHE A 89 -2.31 11.14 0.21
C PHE A 89 -2.12 9.97 -0.75
N VAL A 90 -3.08 9.05 -0.77
CA VAL A 90 -3.09 7.90 -1.68
C VAL A 90 -4.01 8.19 -2.86
N LYS A 91 -3.44 8.13 -4.07
CA LYS A 91 -4.16 8.34 -5.34
C LYS A 91 -4.18 7.05 -6.14
N SER A 92 -5.36 6.67 -6.63
CA SER A 92 -5.60 5.42 -7.36
C SER A 92 -5.95 5.62 -8.84
N ILE A 93 -5.80 4.55 -9.63
CA ILE A 93 -6.06 4.52 -11.09
C ILE A 93 -7.53 4.79 -11.44
N ARG A 94 -8.45 4.50 -10.52
CA ARG A 94 -9.91 4.60 -10.75
C ARG A 94 -10.42 6.04 -10.81
N LYS A 95 -9.53 7.03 -10.97
CA LYS A 95 -9.82 8.48 -10.94
C LYS A 95 -10.62 8.88 -9.70
N GLN A 96 -10.33 8.26 -8.56
CA GLN A 96 -10.93 8.65 -7.29
C GLN A 96 -10.22 9.89 -6.75
N VAL A 97 -10.95 10.63 -5.90
CA VAL A 97 -10.36 11.73 -5.13
C VAL A 97 -9.25 11.15 -4.25
N PRO A 98 -8.03 11.73 -4.25
CA PRO A 98 -6.97 11.30 -3.34
C PRO A 98 -7.47 11.20 -1.91
N LEU A 99 -7.10 10.12 -1.23
CA LEU A 99 -7.52 9.89 0.14
C LEU A 99 -6.40 10.27 1.10
N GLU A 100 -6.75 11.13 2.04
CA GLU A 100 -5.88 11.49 3.14
C GLU A 100 -5.92 10.41 4.23
N ILE A 101 -4.76 10.04 4.75
CA ILE A 101 -4.60 9.08 5.83
C ILE A 101 -3.43 9.50 6.72
N PRO A 102 -3.47 9.31 8.05
CA PRO A 102 -2.30 9.53 8.89
C PRO A 102 -1.09 8.73 8.39
N THR A 103 0.08 9.37 8.34
CA THR A 103 1.30 8.76 7.77
C THR A 103 1.69 7.48 8.50
N LEU A 104 1.56 7.48 9.83
CA LEU A 104 1.85 6.31 10.66
C LEU A 104 0.87 5.16 10.42
N ASP A 105 -0.40 5.46 10.15
CA ASP A 105 -1.42 4.46 9.87
C ASP A 105 -1.14 3.78 8.54
N LEU A 106 -0.83 4.58 7.50
CA LEU A 106 -0.42 4.04 6.21
C LEU A 106 0.82 3.15 6.36
N LYS A 107 1.85 3.58 7.11
CA LYS A 107 3.04 2.76 7.39
C LYS A 107 2.66 1.39 7.93
N GLN A 108 1.81 1.35 8.96
CA GLN A 108 1.41 0.10 9.59
C GLN A 108 0.61 -0.80 8.65
N ILE A 109 -0.27 -0.23 7.81
CA ILE A 109 -1.03 -0.97 6.80
C ILE A 109 -0.07 -1.59 5.77
N LEU A 110 0.88 -0.81 5.23
CA LEU A 110 1.86 -1.28 4.25
C LEU A 110 2.76 -2.37 4.84
N MET A 111 3.23 -2.21 6.08
CA MET A 111 4.01 -3.25 6.78
C MET A 111 3.19 -4.53 7.01
N ALA A 112 1.93 -4.40 7.41
CA ALA A 112 1.04 -5.54 7.58
C ALA A 112 0.79 -6.26 6.25
N TRP A 113 0.72 -5.52 5.14
CA TRP A 113 0.62 -6.09 3.80
C TRP A 113 1.84 -6.90 3.42
N THR A 114 3.04 -6.33 3.58
CA THR A 114 4.31 -7.03 3.29
C THR A 114 4.44 -8.30 4.12
N GLU A 115 4.19 -8.23 5.44
CA GLU A 115 4.22 -9.40 6.33
C GLU A 115 3.20 -10.46 5.93
N TYR A 116 1.97 -10.05 5.57
CA TYR A 116 0.93 -10.97 5.11
C TYR A 116 1.36 -11.71 3.82
N PHE A 117 2.01 -11.03 2.89
CA PHE A 117 2.48 -11.64 1.65
C PHE A 117 3.64 -12.61 1.86
N GLU A 118 4.60 -12.24 2.70
CA GLU A 118 5.75 -13.09 3.05
C GLU A 118 5.29 -14.40 3.71
N ILE A 119 4.36 -14.33 4.66
CA ILE A 119 3.81 -15.51 5.35
C ILE A 119 3.08 -16.45 4.38
N ASN A 120 2.38 -15.91 3.39
CA ASN A 120 1.58 -16.69 2.45
C ASN A 120 2.36 -17.10 1.18
N ASP A 121 3.69 -16.91 1.19
CA ASP A 121 4.63 -17.36 0.18
C ASP A 121 4.18 -17.02 -1.25
N ILE A 122 3.86 -15.74 -1.46
CA ILE A 122 3.77 -15.18 -2.82
C ILE A 122 5.20 -15.00 -3.29
N GLN A 123 5.79 -16.07 -3.84
CA GLN A 123 7.11 -15.98 -4.43
C GLN A 123 7.11 -14.97 -5.56
N ASP A 124 8.17 -14.16 -5.57
CA ASP A 124 8.62 -13.44 -6.73
C ASP A 124 8.77 -14.46 -7.88
N MET A 125 7.87 -14.44 -8.86
CA MET A 125 8.13 -15.10 -10.13
C MET A 125 9.15 -14.25 -10.87
N GLY A 126 10.36 -14.21 -10.31
CA GLY A 126 11.55 -13.85 -11.04
C GLY A 126 11.55 -14.69 -12.29
N LEU A 127 11.42 -14.01 -13.43
CA LEU A 127 11.77 -14.56 -14.72
C LEU A 127 13.20 -15.10 -14.57
N ALA A 128 13.32 -16.43 -14.53
CA ALA A 128 14.56 -17.13 -14.83
C ALA A 128 14.90 -16.94 -16.32
#